data_AF-H3KG33-F1
#
_entry.id   AF-H3KG33-F1
#
_cell.length_a   1.000
_cell.length_b   1.000
_cell.length_c   1.000
_cell.angle_alpha   90.00
_cell.angle_beta   90.00
_cell.angle_gamma   90.00
#
_symmetry.space_group_name_H-M   'P 1'
#
loop_
_entity.id
_entity.type
_entity.pdbx_description
1 polymer ?
#
loop_
_entity_poly.entity_id
_entity_poly.type
_entity_poly.pdbx_seq_one_letter_code
_entity_poly.pdbx_strand_id
1 'polypeptide(L)'
;MTQSFYWYDFETFGIRSRTDRPAQFAGMRTDMNLEPSPAAGEEAGEVFYAKPSEDYLPSPESCLLTGIVPQLCEERGMPESEFAGRIFERLNVPGTISIGYNTLGFDDEVCRFLFWRNFLDPYSHGWKDGCSRWDLFPLVCAVWALRGDGIRWPLWEELDPERFPQAAVRKGVCMKLECLTEANGITHGQAHEALSDVEATIGLARLIREKEPKLWDWALANRSKEQVRAALEKGPVVWVSPKIGVARGCTMLGGMLYANGNDVLMWDLREDPSVLRTLSREEIIERITTPQSKLPEGVTRLPVRKMKINASPFVCGALGVLSPDRAARYGIDRAAAVERYQALLEVRPLVEGILAECMEHGGGLEPVDVDAALYDGGFT
;
A
#
# COMPACT_ATOMS: atom_id res chain seq x y z
N MET A 1 -20.55 -17.01 7.63
CA MET A 1 -20.13 -15.71 8.20
C MET A 1 -20.32 -14.66 7.13
N THR A 2 -20.93 -13.53 7.45
CA THR A 2 -21.16 -12.45 6.49
C THR A 2 -19.90 -11.59 6.43
N GLN A 3 -19.37 -11.34 5.23
CA GLN A 3 -18.22 -10.43 5.07
C GLN A 3 -18.65 -8.97 5.27
N SER A 4 -17.76 -8.16 5.82
CA SER A 4 -17.92 -6.71 5.98
C SER A 4 -16.59 -6.01 5.72
N PHE A 5 -16.64 -4.72 5.43
CA PHE A 5 -15.44 -3.88 5.42
C PHE A 5 -15.33 -3.15 6.76
N TYR A 6 -14.11 -3.01 7.25
CA TYR A 6 -13.81 -2.08 8.31
C TYR A 6 -12.83 -1.04 7.77
N TRP A 7 -13.34 0.15 7.54
CA TRP A 7 -12.60 1.30 7.02
C TRP A 7 -11.90 1.99 8.17
N TYR A 8 -10.63 2.33 8.03
CA TYR A 8 -9.88 2.96 9.10
C TYR A 8 -8.75 3.85 8.60
N ASP A 9 -8.36 4.78 9.46
CA ASP A 9 -7.25 5.72 9.26
C ASP A 9 -6.65 6.12 10.62
N PHE A 10 -5.35 6.40 10.65
CA PHE A 10 -4.66 6.94 11.82
C PHE A 10 -4.12 8.34 11.57
N GLU A 11 -4.23 9.17 12.59
CA GLU A 11 -3.36 10.32 12.77
C GLU A 11 -2.30 9.98 13.82
N THR A 12 -1.03 10.20 13.49
CA THR A 12 0.12 9.82 14.32
C THR A 12 0.96 11.01 14.70
N PHE A 13 1.70 10.89 15.81
CA PHE A 13 2.66 11.91 16.25
C PHE A 13 3.99 11.90 15.50
N GLY A 14 4.10 11.12 14.42
CA GLY A 14 5.30 11.03 13.60
C GLY A 14 5.17 10.04 12.44
N ILE A 15 6.13 10.08 11.51
CA ILE A 15 6.09 9.31 10.25
C ILE A 15 6.78 7.95 10.34
N ARG A 16 7.38 7.59 11.48
CA ARG A 16 8.03 6.29 11.68
C ARG A 16 7.01 5.32 12.28
N SER A 17 6.34 4.56 11.43
CA SER A 17 5.26 3.62 11.82
C SER A 17 5.63 2.61 12.91
N ARG A 18 6.93 2.36 13.13
CA ARG A 18 7.42 1.42 14.14
C ARG A 18 7.59 2.03 15.53
N THR A 19 7.98 3.31 15.60
CA THR A 19 8.45 3.95 16.85
C THR A 19 7.64 5.17 17.24
N ASP A 20 7.04 5.89 16.28
CA ASP A 20 6.16 7.01 16.58
C ASP A 20 4.79 6.49 17.04
N ARG A 21 4.16 7.24 17.96
CA ARG A 21 2.94 6.81 18.63
C ARG A 21 1.68 7.28 17.87
N PRO A 22 0.61 6.46 17.80
CA PRO A 22 -0.67 6.93 17.27
C PRO A 22 -1.23 8.02 18.19
N ALA A 23 -1.92 9.00 17.62
CA ALA A 23 -2.58 10.09 18.34
C ALA A 23 -4.11 9.91 18.31
N GLN A 24 -4.64 9.59 17.14
CA GLN A 24 -6.05 9.32 16.90
C GLN A 24 -6.21 8.13 15.94
N PHE A 25 -7.28 7.38 16.13
CA PHE A 25 -7.79 6.39 15.20
C PHE A 25 -9.22 6.74 14.86
N ALA A 26 -9.60 6.58 13.60
CA ALA A 26 -11.00 6.53 13.21
C ALA A 26 -11.32 5.25 12.47
N GLY A 27 -12.58 4.82 12.59
CA GLY A 27 -13.06 3.72 11.78
C GLY A 27 -14.56 3.66 11.61
N MET A 28 -14.98 2.94 10.58
CA MET A 28 -16.39 2.74 10.23
C MET A 28 -16.56 1.35 9.62
N ARG A 29 -17.57 0.60 10.08
CA ARG A 29 -17.92 -0.68 9.47
C ARG A 29 -19.00 -0.49 8.42
N THR A 30 -18.81 -1.13 7.26
CA THR A 30 -19.85 -1.23 6.23
C THR A 30 -20.12 -2.67 5.83
N ASP A 31 -21.31 -2.90 5.29
CA ASP A 31 -21.59 -4.13 4.56
C ASP A 31 -20.81 -4.16 3.22
N MET A 32 -20.99 -5.26 2.45
CA MET A 32 -20.37 -5.39 1.14
C MET A 32 -20.95 -4.45 0.07
N ASN A 33 -22.06 -3.76 0.35
CA ASN A 33 -22.62 -2.72 -0.49
C ASN A 33 -22.07 -1.32 -0.18
N LEU A 34 -21.13 -1.23 0.78
CA LEU A 34 -20.54 0.02 1.26
C LEU A 34 -21.53 0.86 2.08
N GLU A 35 -22.57 0.26 2.65
CA GLU A 35 -23.51 0.94 3.55
C GLU A 35 -23.13 0.71 5.01
N PRO A 36 -23.22 1.74 5.89
CA PRO A 36 -22.90 1.60 7.31
C PRO A 36 -23.64 0.42 7.96
N SER A 37 -22.88 -0.45 8.62
CA SER A 37 -23.40 -1.68 9.23
C SER A 37 -22.57 -2.03 10.48
N PRO A 38 -22.67 -1.23 11.55
CA PRO A 38 -21.92 -1.48 12.79
C PRO A 38 -22.26 -2.85 13.39
N ALA A 39 -21.25 -3.52 13.93
CA ALA A 39 -21.45 -4.71 14.76
C ALA A 39 -21.98 -4.32 16.16
N ALA A 40 -22.36 -5.32 16.96
CA ALA A 40 -22.79 -5.07 18.33
C ALA A 40 -21.67 -4.41 19.15
N GLY A 41 -21.95 -3.23 19.71
CA GLY A 41 -20.97 -2.44 20.47
C GLY A 41 -20.12 -1.49 19.63
N GLU A 42 -20.36 -1.41 18.31
CA GLU A 42 -19.78 -0.40 17.43
C GLU A 42 -20.82 0.72 17.16
N GLU A 43 -20.33 1.92 16.90
CA GLU A 43 -21.12 3.03 16.36
C GLU A 43 -20.96 3.12 14.83
N ALA A 44 -21.79 3.95 14.19
CA ALA A 44 -21.72 4.11 12.73
C ALA A 44 -20.35 4.66 12.28
N GLY A 45 -19.72 5.51 13.09
CA GLY A 45 -18.33 5.97 12.92
C GLY A 45 -17.71 6.17 14.31
N GLU A 46 -16.51 5.66 14.51
CA GLU A 46 -15.81 5.68 15.79
C GLU A 46 -14.55 6.54 15.68
N VAL A 47 -14.29 7.35 16.71
CA VAL A 47 -13.04 8.11 16.86
C VAL A 47 -12.47 7.85 18.24
N PHE A 48 -11.24 7.37 18.30
CA PHE A 48 -10.51 7.11 19.54
C PHE A 48 -9.25 7.97 19.57
N TYR A 49 -8.92 8.49 20.75
CA TYR A 49 -7.63 9.17 20.98
C TYR A 49 -6.75 8.28 21.86
N ALA A 50 -5.47 8.23 21.56
CA ALA A 50 -4.47 7.54 22.37
C ALA A 50 -3.75 8.56 23.25
N LYS A 51 -3.77 8.34 24.56
CA LYS A 51 -3.02 9.15 25.51
C LYS A 51 -1.51 8.92 25.31
N PRO A 52 -0.70 9.97 25.10
CA PRO A 52 0.74 9.81 24.91
C PRO A 52 1.41 9.31 26.20
N SER A 53 2.45 8.49 26.07
CA SER A 53 3.27 8.08 27.20
C SER A 53 4.24 9.20 27.60
N GLU A 54 4.62 9.25 28.88
CA GLU A 54 5.51 10.30 29.42
C GLU A 54 6.95 10.24 28.89
N ASP A 55 7.33 9.14 28.23
CA ASP A 55 8.65 8.90 27.66
C ASP A 55 8.77 9.24 26.16
N TYR A 56 7.70 9.77 25.55
CA TYR A 56 7.65 10.09 24.12
C TYR A 56 7.38 11.58 23.87
N LEU A 57 8.11 12.16 22.93
CA LEU A 57 7.88 13.52 22.43
C LEU A 57 7.38 13.47 20.97
N PRO A 58 6.19 14.02 20.68
CA PRO A 58 5.67 14.13 19.32
C PRO A 58 6.54 14.96 18.38
N SER A 59 6.53 14.63 17.09
CA SER A 59 7.05 15.51 16.03
C SER A 59 6.19 16.78 15.96
N PRO A 60 6.80 17.98 16.10
CA PRO A 60 6.08 19.24 15.92
C PRO A 60 5.43 19.36 14.53
N GLU A 61 6.10 18.86 13.49
CA GLU A 61 5.58 18.86 12.13
C GLU A 61 4.33 18.01 11.99
N SER A 62 4.29 16.82 12.60
CA SER A 62 3.08 15.99 12.63
C SER A 62 1.95 16.69 13.37
N CYS A 63 2.19 17.26 14.55
CA CYS A 63 1.15 18.01 15.27
C CYS A 63 0.60 19.19 14.47
N LEU A 64 1.44 19.87 13.67
CA LEU A 64 1.01 20.97 12.79
C LEU A 64 0.17 20.48 11.61
N LEU A 65 0.52 19.33 11.03
CA LEU A 65 -0.20 18.74 9.91
C LEU A 65 -1.56 18.21 10.32
N THR A 66 -1.61 17.47 11.43
CA THR A 66 -2.85 16.83 11.92
C THR A 66 -3.72 17.78 12.74
N GLY A 67 -3.13 18.86 13.27
CA GLY A 67 -3.80 19.72 14.25
C GLY A 67 -4.01 19.06 15.62
N ILE A 68 -3.51 17.83 15.82
CA ILE A 68 -3.64 17.08 17.07
C ILE A 68 -2.40 17.31 17.92
N VAL A 69 -2.61 17.91 19.09
CA VAL A 69 -1.54 18.17 20.08
C VAL A 69 -1.60 17.15 21.22
N PRO A 70 -0.46 16.82 21.88
CA PRO A 70 -0.44 15.84 22.96
C PRO A 70 -1.39 16.18 24.11
N GLN A 71 -1.65 17.47 24.39
CA GLN A 71 -2.60 17.90 25.42
C GLN A 71 -4.05 17.50 25.10
N LEU A 72 -4.43 17.50 23.82
CA LEU A 72 -5.75 17.04 23.39
C LEU A 72 -5.91 15.54 23.63
N CYS A 73 -4.87 14.78 23.26
CA CYS A 73 -4.81 13.33 23.49
C CYS A 73 -4.70 12.98 24.98
N GLU A 74 -4.11 13.83 25.81
CA GLU A 74 -4.08 13.70 27.27
C GLU A 74 -5.47 13.86 27.89
N GLU A 75 -6.25 14.84 27.40
CA GLU A 75 -7.60 15.15 27.90
C GLU A 75 -8.65 14.13 27.41
N ARG A 76 -8.60 13.76 26.12
CA ARG A 76 -9.63 12.95 25.47
C ARG A 76 -9.25 11.48 25.28
N GLY A 77 -7.97 11.18 25.38
CA GLY A 77 -7.44 9.86 25.06
C GLY A 77 -7.56 8.86 26.20
N MET A 78 -7.42 7.60 25.82
CA MET A 78 -7.33 6.47 26.74
C MET A 78 -5.90 5.90 26.75
N PRO A 79 -5.52 5.15 27.79
CA PRO A 79 -4.23 4.46 27.82
C PRO A 79 -4.02 3.59 26.56
N GLU A 80 -2.77 3.48 26.08
CA GLU A 80 -2.44 2.76 24.82
C GLU A 80 -2.99 1.33 24.80
N SER A 81 -3.05 0.65 25.95
CA SER A 81 -3.60 -0.71 26.06
C SER A 81 -5.11 -0.79 25.81
N GLU A 82 -5.89 0.17 26.29
CA GLU A 82 -7.33 0.24 26.00
C GLU A 82 -7.56 0.63 24.54
N PHE A 83 -6.78 1.59 24.03
CA PHE A 83 -6.82 2.04 22.64
C PHE A 83 -6.53 0.89 21.67
N ALA A 84 -5.45 0.14 21.92
CA ALA A 84 -5.08 -1.05 21.16
C ALA A 84 -6.15 -2.14 21.24
N GLY A 85 -6.71 -2.38 22.43
CA GLY A 85 -7.78 -3.36 22.65
C GLY A 85 -9.02 -3.05 21.82
N ARG A 86 -9.50 -1.79 21.83
CA ARG A 86 -10.66 -1.38 21.02
C ARG A 86 -10.41 -1.60 19.53
N ILE A 87 -9.28 -1.12 19.00
CA ILE A 87 -8.95 -1.28 17.58
C ILE A 87 -8.84 -2.76 17.21
N PHE A 88 -8.19 -3.56 18.06
CA PHE A 88 -8.05 -5.00 17.85
C PHE A 88 -9.40 -5.70 17.75
N GLU A 89 -10.35 -5.40 18.63
CA GLU A 89 -11.70 -5.96 18.59
C GLU A 89 -12.39 -5.68 17.26
N ARG A 90 -12.33 -4.44 16.75
CA ARG A 90 -12.98 -4.05 15.50
C ARG A 90 -12.34 -4.72 14.28
N LEU A 91 -11.02 -4.72 14.21
CA LEU A 91 -10.30 -5.31 13.08
C LEU A 91 -10.39 -6.85 13.07
N ASN A 92 -10.66 -7.50 14.20
CA ASN A 92 -10.76 -8.95 14.33
C ASN A 92 -12.19 -9.51 14.40
N VAL A 93 -13.23 -8.70 14.16
CA VAL A 93 -14.59 -9.25 13.97
C VAL A 93 -14.56 -10.26 12.81
N PRO A 94 -15.05 -11.51 12.98
CA PRO A 94 -14.93 -12.56 11.96
C PRO A 94 -15.46 -12.12 10.58
N GLY A 95 -14.69 -12.43 9.53
CA GLY A 95 -15.02 -12.06 8.15
C GLY A 95 -14.76 -10.59 7.77
N THR A 96 -14.07 -9.82 8.62
CA THR A 96 -13.73 -8.41 8.34
C THR A 96 -12.67 -8.27 7.26
N ILE A 97 -12.88 -7.35 6.33
CA ILE A 97 -11.88 -6.86 5.40
C ILE A 97 -11.41 -5.49 5.90
N SER A 98 -10.26 -5.43 6.56
CA SER A 98 -9.66 -4.15 6.98
C SER A 98 -9.17 -3.39 5.74
N ILE A 99 -9.60 -2.14 5.57
CA ILE A 99 -9.29 -1.34 4.37
C ILE A 99 -9.16 0.14 4.71
N GLY A 100 -8.37 0.86 3.93
CA GLY A 100 -8.35 2.33 3.93
C GLY A 100 -7.67 2.84 2.67
N TYR A 101 -7.17 4.08 2.71
CA TYR A 101 -6.46 4.71 1.60
C TYR A 101 -4.95 4.75 1.85
N ASN A 102 -4.18 3.89 1.18
CA ASN A 102 -2.73 3.75 1.36
C ASN A 102 -2.32 3.21 2.75
N THR A 103 -3.23 2.50 3.42
CA THR A 103 -3.03 2.00 4.79
C THR A 103 -2.03 0.87 4.90
N LEU A 104 -1.88 0.01 3.88
CA LEU A 104 -0.96 -1.13 3.96
C LEU A 104 0.51 -0.71 3.93
N GLY A 105 0.80 0.54 3.55
CA GLY A 105 2.13 1.13 3.56
C GLY A 105 2.50 1.82 4.88
N PHE A 106 1.53 2.11 5.75
CA PHE A 106 1.75 2.90 6.96
C PHE A 106 0.87 2.43 8.13
N ASP A 107 -0.44 2.67 8.08
CA ASP A 107 -1.41 2.41 9.16
C ASP A 107 -1.45 0.96 9.62
N ASP A 108 -1.35 0.02 8.68
CA ASP A 108 -1.24 -1.40 9.00
C ASP A 108 0.04 -1.73 9.75
N GLU A 109 1.14 -1.03 9.47
CA GLU A 109 2.38 -1.16 10.22
C GLU A 109 2.24 -0.51 11.61
N VAL A 110 1.54 0.63 11.73
CA VAL A 110 1.17 1.22 13.02
C VAL A 110 0.34 0.23 13.86
N CYS A 111 -0.69 -0.40 13.29
CA CYS A 111 -1.48 -1.45 13.96
C CYS A 111 -0.61 -2.60 14.47
N ARG A 112 0.29 -3.14 13.64
CA ARG A 112 1.16 -4.25 14.02
C ARG A 112 2.02 -3.90 15.23
N PHE A 113 2.66 -2.72 15.21
CA PHE A 113 3.53 -2.29 16.31
C PHE A 113 2.73 -1.86 17.55
N LEU A 114 1.53 -1.30 17.38
CA LEU A 114 0.60 -1.03 18.48
C LEU A 114 0.19 -2.32 19.19
N PHE A 115 -0.20 -3.35 18.43
CA PHE A 115 -0.58 -4.66 18.97
C PHE A 115 0.62 -5.37 19.62
N TRP A 116 1.79 -5.32 18.98
CA TRP A 116 3.04 -5.84 19.53
C TRP A 116 3.34 -5.29 20.94
N ARG A 117 3.35 -3.95 21.09
CA ARG A 117 3.63 -3.30 22.38
C ARG A 117 2.59 -3.62 23.46
N ASN A 118 1.38 -3.99 23.05
CA ASN A 118 0.24 -4.23 23.94
C ASN A 118 -0.16 -5.71 24.04
N PHE A 119 0.75 -6.64 23.71
CA PHE A 119 0.56 -8.10 23.86
C PHE A 119 -0.66 -8.66 23.10
N LEU A 120 -1.00 -8.06 21.97
CA LEU A 120 -2.04 -8.52 21.05
C LEU A 120 -1.40 -9.13 19.80
N ASP A 121 -2.06 -10.08 19.15
CA ASP A 121 -1.55 -10.70 17.92
C ASP A 121 -1.41 -9.63 16.80
N PRO A 122 -0.19 -9.33 16.34
CA PRO A 122 0.03 -8.27 15.35
C PRO A 122 -0.57 -8.56 13.97
N TYR A 123 -0.92 -9.82 13.68
CA TYR A 123 -1.25 -10.28 12.34
C TYR A 123 -2.66 -10.85 12.20
N SER A 124 -3.34 -11.18 13.31
CA SER A 124 -4.61 -11.93 13.29
C SER A 124 -5.69 -11.29 12.40
N HIS A 125 -5.80 -9.96 12.42
CA HIS A 125 -6.77 -9.22 11.61
C HIS A 125 -6.56 -9.40 10.09
N GLY A 126 -5.40 -9.91 9.68
CA GLY A 126 -5.07 -10.17 8.29
C GLY A 126 -5.46 -11.53 7.75
N TRP A 127 -5.88 -12.48 8.59
CA TRP A 127 -6.10 -13.87 8.15
C TRP A 127 -7.02 -14.72 9.04
N LYS A 128 -7.08 -14.46 10.34
CA LYS A 128 -7.78 -15.30 11.31
C LYS A 128 -9.30 -15.14 11.14
N ASP A 129 -10.05 -16.23 11.33
CA ASP A 129 -11.53 -16.23 11.31
C ASP A 129 -12.16 -15.61 10.05
N GLY A 130 -11.49 -15.78 8.90
CA GLY A 130 -11.92 -15.25 7.61
C GLY A 130 -11.66 -13.76 7.41
N CYS A 131 -10.93 -13.11 8.33
CA CYS A 131 -10.47 -11.74 8.17
C CYS A 131 -9.42 -11.64 7.05
N SER A 132 -9.33 -10.46 6.45
CA SER A 132 -8.37 -10.15 5.40
C SER A 132 -8.12 -8.65 5.34
N ARG A 133 -7.20 -8.21 4.48
CA ARG A 133 -6.89 -6.78 4.32
C ARG A 133 -6.90 -6.38 2.87
N TRP A 134 -7.19 -5.11 2.63
CA TRP A 134 -7.15 -4.50 1.33
C TRP A 134 -6.73 -3.03 1.42
N ASP A 135 -6.38 -2.44 0.29
CA ASP A 135 -5.98 -1.05 0.19
C ASP A 135 -6.61 -0.46 -1.07
N LEU A 136 -7.30 0.67 -0.90
CA LEU A 136 -7.99 1.32 -2.00
C LEU A 136 -7.01 2.01 -2.96
N PHE A 137 -5.83 2.42 -2.50
CA PHE A 137 -4.94 3.26 -3.28
C PHE A 137 -4.35 2.57 -4.53
N PRO A 138 -3.87 1.31 -4.47
CA PRO A 138 -3.51 0.56 -5.67
C PRO A 138 -4.68 0.40 -6.65
N LEU A 139 -5.92 0.24 -6.15
CA LEU A 139 -7.11 0.17 -7.01
C LEU A 139 -7.40 1.51 -7.68
N VAL A 140 -7.31 2.63 -6.97
CA VAL A 140 -7.47 3.99 -7.53
C VAL A 140 -6.47 4.22 -8.66
N CYS A 141 -5.21 3.85 -8.45
CA CYS A 141 -4.19 3.89 -9.51
C CYS A 141 -4.57 3.01 -10.70
N ALA A 142 -5.11 1.82 -10.48
CA ALA A 142 -5.51 0.89 -11.54
C ALA A 142 -6.72 1.40 -12.32
N VAL A 143 -7.70 2.00 -11.65
CA VAL A 143 -8.86 2.63 -12.29
C VAL A 143 -8.40 3.73 -13.23
N TRP A 144 -7.58 4.66 -12.75
CA TRP A 144 -7.01 5.72 -13.58
C TRP A 144 -6.19 5.18 -14.76
N ALA A 145 -5.34 4.19 -14.48
CA ALA A 145 -4.42 3.63 -15.46
C ALA A 145 -5.12 2.81 -16.55
N LEU A 146 -6.21 2.10 -16.23
CA LEU A 146 -6.79 1.08 -17.10
C LEU A 146 -8.18 1.43 -17.65
N ARG A 147 -9.01 2.19 -16.92
CA ARG A 147 -10.41 2.50 -17.25
C ARG A 147 -10.69 3.96 -16.88
N GLY A 148 -11.56 4.26 -15.90
CA GLY A 148 -11.53 5.54 -15.17
C GLY A 148 -11.94 6.77 -15.97
N ASP A 149 -12.45 6.61 -17.21
CA ASP A 149 -12.91 7.73 -18.04
C ASP A 149 -14.17 8.40 -17.44
N GLY A 150 -14.89 7.72 -16.54
CA GLY A 150 -16.06 8.22 -15.81
C GLY A 150 -15.74 8.91 -14.47
N ILE A 151 -14.47 9.10 -14.13
CA ILE A 151 -14.00 9.75 -12.89
C ILE A 151 -13.18 10.97 -13.26
N ARG A 152 -13.36 12.09 -12.55
CA ARG A 152 -12.53 13.28 -12.72
C ARG A 152 -11.21 13.10 -11.99
N TRP A 153 -10.11 13.24 -12.73
CA TRP A 153 -8.76 13.12 -12.20
C TRP A 153 -8.12 14.52 -12.12
N PRO A 154 -8.04 15.14 -10.93
CA PRO A 154 -7.46 16.48 -10.79
C PRO A 154 -5.98 16.46 -11.17
N LEU A 155 -5.51 17.50 -11.86
CA LEU A 155 -4.11 17.65 -12.21
C LEU A 155 -3.40 18.55 -11.20
N TRP A 156 -2.14 18.24 -10.86
CA TRP A 156 -1.33 19.10 -9.98
C TRP A 156 -1.24 20.53 -10.50
N GLU A 157 -1.17 20.71 -11.81
CA GLU A 157 -1.09 22.01 -12.47
C GLU A 157 -2.39 22.83 -12.38
N GLU A 158 -3.51 22.20 -12.02
CA GLU A 158 -4.82 22.85 -11.85
C GLU A 158 -5.09 23.23 -10.38
N LEU A 159 -4.25 22.78 -9.45
CA LEU A 159 -4.41 23.02 -8.02
C LEU A 159 -3.74 24.33 -7.60
N ASP A 160 -4.35 25.01 -6.63
CA ASP A 160 -3.80 26.22 -6.02
C ASP A 160 -2.51 25.91 -5.24
N PRO A 161 -1.35 26.47 -5.63
CA PRO A 161 -0.08 26.27 -4.92
C PRO A 161 -0.04 26.84 -3.50
N GLU A 162 -0.91 27.79 -3.15
CA GLU A 162 -0.99 28.30 -1.77
C GLU A 162 -1.60 27.25 -0.83
N ARG A 163 -2.67 26.59 -1.27
CA ARG A 163 -3.29 25.48 -0.54
C ARG A 163 -2.47 24.19 -0.65
N PHE A 164 -1.87 23.94 -1.81
CA PHE A 164 -1.09 22.75 -2.09
C PHE A 164 0.30 23.11 -2.60
N PRO A 165 1.27 23.39 -1.70
CA PRO A 165 2.62 23.80 -2.10
C PRO A 165 3.30 22.84 -3.09
N GLN A 166 2.94 21.55 -3.08
CA GLN A 166 3.47 20.57 -4.03
C GLN A 166 3.03 20.83 -5.48
N ALA A 167 1.92 21.54 -5.72
CA ALA A 167 1.44 21.93 -7.04
C ALA A 167 2.41 22.85 -7.79
N ALA A 168 3.29 23.57 -7.07
CA ALA A 168 4.31 24.42 -7.68
C ALA A 168 5.38 23.63 -8.46
N VAL A 169 5.54 22.33 -8.16
CA VAL A 169 6.64 21.50 -8.72
C VAL A 169 6.12 20.22 -9.37
N ARG A 170 5.07 19.61 -8.81
CA ARG A 170 4.51 18.34 -9.31
C ARG A 170 3.68 18.56 -10.56
N LYS A 171 3.62 17.51 -11.38
CA LYS A 171 2.90 17.50 -12.66
C LYS A 171 2.09 16.22 -12.82
N GLY A 172 1.04 16.28 -13.64
CA GLY A 172 0.14 15.16 -13.91
C GLY A 172 -0.92 14.97 -12.82
N VAL A 173 -1.52 13.78 -12.75
CA VAL A 173 -2.65 13.54 -11.85
C VAL A 173 -2.25 13.60 -10.37
N CYS A 174 -3.03 14.35 -9.60
CA CYS A 174 -3.00 14.34 -8.14
C CYS A 174 -3.87 13.19 -7.61
N MET A 175 -3.23 12.29 -6.87
CA MET A 175 -3.90 11.14 -6.24
C MET A 175 -4.05 11.32 -4.73
N LYS A 176 -4.07 12.56 -4.24
CA LYS A 176 -4.41 12.83 -2.85
C LYS A 176 -5.93 12.67 -2.66
N LEU A 177 -6.34 12.06 -1.55
CA LEU A 177 -7.74 11.78 -1.27
C LEU A 177 -8.60 13.04 -1.27
N GLU A 178 -8.15 14.10 -0.57
CA GLU A 178 -8.77 15.44 -0.55
C GLU A 178 -9.02 16.00 -1.97
N CYS A 179 -8.04 15.89 -2.87
CA CYS A 179 -8.16 16.42 -4.23
C CYS A 179 -9.13 15.58 -5.08
N LEU A 180 -9.05 14.25 -4.97
CA LEU A 180 -9.91 13.34 -5.72
C LEU A 180 -11.37 13.47 -5.32
N THR A 181 -11.63 13.57 -4.01
CA THR A 181 -12.99 13.69 -3.45
C THR A 181 -13.62 15.02 -3.83
N GLU A 182 -12.89 16.14 -3.66
CA GLU A 182 -13.32 17.47 -4.09
C GLU A 182 -13.64 17.51 -5.60
N ALA A 183 -12.75 16.98 -6.44
CA ALA A 183 -12.94 16.97 -7.89
C ALA A 183 -14.20 16.20 -8.33
N ASN A 184 -14.63 15.19 -7.57
CA ASN A 184 -15.77 14.34 -7.91
C ASN A 184 -17.03 14.66 -7.09
N GLY A 185 -17.05 15.76 -6.34
CA GLY A 185 -18.22 16.17 -5.55
C GLY A 185 -18.56 15.21 -4.41
N ILE A 186 -17.57 14.48 -3.91
CA ILE A 186 -17.71 13.64 -2.72
C ILE A 186 -17.48 14.53 -1.51
N THR A 187 -18.42 14.53 -0.57
CA THR A 187 -18.27 15.28 0.69
C THR A 187 -17.01 14.82 1.40
N HIS A 188 -16.11 15.76 1.64
CA HIS A 188 -14.94 15.62 2.48
C HIS A 188 -15.11 16.69 3.56
N GLY A 189 -15.14 16.29 4.83
CA GLY A 189 -15.25 17.19 5.97
C GLY A 189 -13.99 18.05 6.14
N GLN A 190 -13.59 18.32 7.38
CA GLN A 190 -12.26 18.90 7.59
C GLN A 190 -11.20 17.83 7.23
N ALA A 191 -10.35 18.12 6.25
CA ALA A 191 -9.20 17.27 5.93
C ALA A 191 -8.30 17.12 7.15
N HIS A 192 -7.72 15.94 7.37
CA HIS A 192 -6.92 15.58 8.56
C HIS A 192 -7.73 15.40 9.85
N GLU A 193 -9.03 15.13 9.71
CA GLU A 193 -9.82 14.47 10.73
C GLU A 193 -9.99 13.01 10.28
N ALA A 194 -9.43 12.05 11.03
CA ALA A 194 -9.36 10.66 10.58
C ALA A 194 -10.72 10.07 10.15
N LEU A 195 -11.82 10.50 10.79
CA LEU A 195 -13.17 10.05 10.40
C LEU A 195 -13.62 10.63 9.06
N SER A 196 -13.29 11.89 8.77
CA SER A 196 -13.54 12.51 7.47
C SER A 196 -12.79 11.78 6.36
N ASP A 197 -11.52 11.41 6.59
CA ASP A 197 -10.73 10.64 5.63
C ASP A 197 -11.29 9.21 5.43
N VAL A 198 -11.82 8.58 6.49
CA VAL A 198 -12.56 7.32 6.39
C VAL A 198 -13.82 7.46 5.52
N GLU A 199 -14.66 8.46 5.78
CA GLU A 199 -15.89 8.72 5.02
C GLU A 199 -15.58 9.07 3.55
N ALA A 200 -14.56 9.89 3.32
CA ALA A 200 -14.08 10.25 1.99
C ALA A 200 -13.56 9.02 1.22
N THR A 201 -12.86 8.12 1.90
CA THR A 201 -12.39 6.84 1.34
C THR A 201 -13.57 5.95 0.94
N ILE A 202 -14.60 5.84 1.78
CA ILE A 202 -15.84 5.11 1.46
C ILE A 202 -16.55 5.74 0.27
N GLY A 203 -16.66 7.07 0.23
CA GLY A 203 -17.26 7.82 -0.88
C GLY A 203 -16.54 7.57 -2.21
N LEU A 204 -15.20 7.55 -2.19
CA LEU A 204 -14.40 7.23 -3.37
C LEU A 204 -14.57 5.76 -3.79
N ALA A 205 -14.64 4.82 -2.84
CA ALA A 205 -14.92 3.41 -3.11
C ALA A 205 -16.31 3.22 -3.77
N ARG A 206 -17.34 3.94 -3.28
CA ARG A 206 -18.68 3.96 -3.89
C ARG A 206 -18.64 4.46 -5.33
N LEU A 207 -17.93 5.56 -5.58
CA LEU A 207 -17.75 6.10 -6.93
C LEU A 207 -17.06 5.08 -7.86
N ILE A 208 -16.00 4.43 -7.40
CA ILE A 208 -15.30 3.39 -8.18
C ILE A 208 -16.23 2.21 -8.47
N ARG A 209 -16.99 1.74 -7.47
CA ARG A 209 -17.94 0.64 -7.64
C ARG A 209 -19.06 1.00 -8.64
N GLU A 210 -19.50 2.25 -8.65
CA GLU A 210 -20.52 2.74 -9.59
C GLU A 210 -19.97 2.85 -11.03
N LYS A 211 -18.81 3.49 -11.21
CA LYS A 211 -18.25 3.77 -12.53
C LYS A 211 -17.53 2.58 -13.15
N GLU A 212 -16.91 1.73 -12.33
CA GLU A 212 -16.08 0.61 -12.76
C GLU A 212 -16.38 -0.70 -11.99
N PRO A 213 -17.66 -1.16 -11.97
CA PRO A 213 -18.10 -2.27 -11.13
C PRO A 213 -17.33 -3.57 -11.38
N LYS A 214 -17.04 -3.88 -12.65
CA LYS A 214 -16.28 -5.09 -13.01
C LYS A 214 -14.85 -5.06 -12.48
N LEU A 215 -14.22 -3.88 -12.44
CA LEU A 215 -12.85 -3.72 -11.95
C LEU A 215 -12.83 -3.79 -10.43
N TRP A 216 -13.82 -3.20 -9.76
CA TRP A 216 -14.04 -3.32 -8.32
C TRP A 216 -14.18 -4.79 -7.90
N ASP A 217 -15.13 -5.52 -8.49
CA ASP A 217 -15.40 -6.92 -8.16
C ASP A 217 -14.17 -7.80 -8.40
N TRP A 218 -13.50 -7.59 -9.53
CA TRP A 218 -12.29 -8.32 -9.86
C TRP A 218 -11.16 -8.03 -8.87
N ALA A 219 -10.92 -6.76 -8.53
CA ALA A 219 -9.83 -6.37 -7.64
C ALA A 219 -10.07 -6.89 -6.22
N LEU A 220 -11.31 -6.81 -5.73
CA LEU A 220 -11.71 -7.40 -4.46
C LEU A 220 -11.43 -8.91 -4.46
N ALA A 221 -11.84 -9.65 -5.50
CA ALA A 221 -11.63 -11.09 -5.59
C ALA A 221 -10.15 -11.49 -5.71
N ASN A 222 -9.29 -10.63 -6.28
CA ASN A 222 -7.87 -10.94 -6.56
C ASN A 222 -6.88 -10.32 -5.56
N ARG A 223 -7.36 -9.77 -4.44
CA ARG A 223 -6.51 -9.12 -3.42
C ARG A 223 -5.61 -10.07 -2.62
N SER A 224 -5.95 -11.36 -2.57
CA SER A 224 -5.24 -12.31 -1.69
C SER A 224 -3.88 -12.70 -2.26
N LYS A 225 -2.95 -13.06 -1.37
CA LYS A 225 -1.60 -13.51 -1.78
C LYS A 225 -1.64 -14.75 -2.68
N GLU A 226 -2.64 -15.62 -2.50
CA GLU A 226 -2.85 -16.82 -3.32
C GLU A 226 -3.23 -16.45 -4.75
N GLN A 227 -4.13 -15.48 -4.94
CA GLN A 227 -4.54 -15.01 -6.27
C GLN A 227 -3.39 -14.30 -6.98
N VAL A 228 -2.65 -13.45 -6.25
CA VAL A 228 -1.46 -12.78 -6.79
C VAL A 228 -0.41 -13.80 -7.20
N ARG A 229 -0.11 -14.80 -6.35
CA ARG A 229 0.85 -15.87 -6.67
C ARG A 229 0.40 -16.67 -7.90
N ALA A 230 -0.87 -17.07 -7.96
CA ALA A 230 -1.42 -17.80 -9.09
C ALA A 230 -1.36 -16.98 -10.40
N ALA A 231 -1.46 -15.66 -10.35
CA ALA A 231 -1.26 -14.79 -11.52
C ALA A 231 0.21 -14.77 -11.97
N LEU A 232 1.15 -14.65 -11.03
CA LEU A 232 2.59 -14.61 -11.30
C LEU A 232 3.15 -15.92 -11.86
N GLU A 233 2.60 -17.06 -11.42
CA GLU A 233 3.02 -18.39 -11.89
C GLU A 233 2.55 -18.69 -13.32
N LYS A 234 1.49 -18.03 -13.79
CA LYS A 234 0.93 -18.26 -15.13
C LYS A 234 1.72 -17.58 -16.25
N GLY A 235 2.44 -16.50 -15.97
CA GLY A 235 3.03 -15.69 -17.03
C GLY A 235 3.40 -14.26 -16.61
N PRO A 236 3.70 -13.40 -17.61
CA PRO A 236 3.87 -11.98 -17.35
C PRO A 236 2.54 -11.37 -16.88
N VAL A 237 2.63 -10.37 -16.02
CA VAL A 237 1.48 -9.73 -15.39
C VAL A 237 1.46 -8.23 -15.65
N VAL A 238 0.26 -7.64 -15.67
CA VAL A 238 0.08 -6.20 -15.47
C VAL A 238 0.14 -5.94 -13.97
N TRP A 239 1.18 -5.27 -13.51
CA TRP A 239 1.28 -4.81 -12.13
C TRP A 239 1.09 -3.29 -12.08
N VAL A 240 0.07 -2.87 -11.33
CA VAL A 240 -0.17 -1.45 -11.02
C VAL A 240 0.31 -1.14 -9.61
N SER A 241 1.15 -0.11 -9.49
CA SER A 241 1.66 0.37 -8.20
C SER A 241 1.97 1.87 -8.27
N PRO A 242 1.61 2.64 -7.22
CA PRO A 242 2.03 4.05 -7.10
C PRO A 242 3.55 4.24 -7.26
N LYS A 243 4.35 3.25 -6.84
CA LYS A 243 5.83 3.27 -6.91
C LYS A 243 6.40 3.24 -8.33
N ILE A 244 5.59 2.90 -9.32
CA ILE A 244 5.98 2.95 -10.74
C ILE A 244 5.88 4.38 -11.28
N GLY A 245 5.00 5.20 -10.69
CA GLY A 245 4.86 6.62 -10.97
C GLY A 245 3.84 6.95 -12.06
N VAL A 246 3.20 8.11 -11.91
CA VAL A 246 2.14 8.63 -12.80
C VAL A 246 2.62 8.74 -14.24
N ALA A 247 3.88 9.13 -14.49
CA ALA A 247 4.43 9.23 -15.84
C ALA A 247 4.38 7.90 -16.63
N ARG A 248 4.38 6.76 -15.93
CA ARG A 248 4.28 5.40 -16.51
C ARG A 248 2.89 4.79 -16.29
N GLY A 249 1.87 5.59 -16.02
CA GLY A 249 0.52 5.10 -15.74
C GLY A 249 0.44 4.29 -14.45
N CYS A 250 1.38 4.46 -13.50
CA CYS A 250 1.56 3.55 -12.37
C CYS A 250 1.67 2.07 -12.79
N THR A 251 2.00 1.77 -14.06
CA THR A 251 1.82 0.45 -14.68
C THR A 251 3.12 -0.11 -15.24
N MET A 252 3.32 -1.40 -15.00
CA MET A 252 4.44 -2.18 -15.50
C MET A 252 3.94 -3.54 -16.00
N LEU A 253 4.49 -4.01 -17.13
CA LEU A 253 4.44 -5.42 -17.47
C LEU A 253 5.64 -6.09 -16.79
N GLY A 254 5.36 -6.96 -15.84
CA GLY A 254 6.36 -7.58 -15.00
C GLY A 254 6.43 -9.09 -15.18
N GLY A 255 7.63 -9.65 -15.09
CA GLY A 255 7.84 -11.08 -14.91
C GLY A 255 8.44 -11.37 -13.53
N MET A 256 8.05 -12.47 -12.91
CA MET A 256 8.64 -12.90 -11.63
C MET A 256 10.06 -13.41 -11.86
N LEU A 257 11.04 -12.67 -11.33
CA LEU A 257 12.46 -13.03 -11.38
C LEU A 257 12.83 -13.98 -10.24
N TYR A 258 12.38 -13.69 -9.02
CA TYR A 258 12.65 -14.51 -7.84
C TYR A 258 11.58 -14.28 -6.77
N ALA A 259 11.34 -15.28 -5.91
CA ALA A 259 10.39 -15.19 -4.81
C ALA A 259 10.99 -15.81 -3.54
N ASN A 260 10.87 -15.10 -2.42
CA ASN A 260 11.19 -15.59 -1.08
C ASN A 260 10.01 -15.29 -0.14
N GLY A 261 9.23 -16.33 0.17
CA GLY A 261 8.01 -16.19 0.99
C GLY A 261 6.97 -15.25 0.37
N ASN A 262 6.77 -14.08 1.00
CA ASN A 262 5.83 -13.05 0.52
C ASN A 262 6.52 -11.96 -0.32
N ASP A 263 7.85 -11.96 -0.38
CA ASP A 263 8.61 -10.98 -1.13
C ASP A 263 8.96 -11.53 -2.52
N VAL A 264 8.59 -10.80 -3.57
CA VAL A 264 8.81 -11.17 -4.96
C VAL A 264 9.62 -10.08 -5.66
N LEU A 265 10.72 -10.47 -6.30
CA LEU A 265 11.49 -9.61 -7.19
C LEU A 265 10.88 -9.71 -8.60
N MET A 266 10.38 -8.58 -9.09
CA MET A 266 9.77 -8.43 -10.40
C MET A 266 10.76 -7.76 -11.35
N TRP A 267 10.90 -8.29 -12.57
CA TRP A 267 11.64 -7.67 -13.67
C TRP A 267 10.70 -6.81 -14.53
N ASP A 268 11.07 -5.55 -14.81
CA ASP A 268 10.34 -4.70 -15.77
C ASP A 268 10.62 -5.18 -17.21
N LEU A 269 9.62 -5.77 -17.85
CA LEU A 269 9.73 -6.36 -19.20
C LEU A 269 9.85 -5.31 -20.32
N ARG A 270 9.99 -4.02 -19.97
CA ARG A 270 10.52 -3.00 -20.89
C ARG A 270 11.99 -3.22 -21.23
N GLU A 271 12.73 -3.90 -20.37
CA GLU A 271 14.15 -4.15 -20.52
C GLU A 271 14.43 -5.64 -20.80
N ASP A 272 15.44 -5.93 -21.61
CA ASP A 272 15.84 -7.29 -21.96
C ASP A 272 16.59 -7.97 -20.79
N PRO A 273 16.05 -9.07 -20.23
CA PRO A 273 16.69 -9.78 -19.12
C PRO A 273 17.96 -10.53 -19.53
N SER A 274 18.26 -10.66 -20.82
CA SER A 274 19.47 -11.33 -21.32
C SER A 274 20.77 -10.69 -20.84
N VAL A 275 20.73 -9.42 -20.43
CA VAL A 275 21.87 -8.73 -19.79
C VAL A 275 22.38 -9.48 -18.55
N LEU A 276 21.52 -10.22 -17.84
CA LEU A 276 21.90 -11.00 -16.66
C LEU A 276 22.85 -12.15 -16.99
N ARG A 277 22.93 -12.59 -18.26
CA ARG A 277 23.86 -13.66 -18.69
C ARG A 277 25.31 -13.21 -18.72
N THR A 278 25.55 -11.91 -18.88
CA THR A 278 26.89 -11.35 -19.08
C THR A 278 27.46 -10.71 -17.83
N LEU A 279 26.62 -10.42 -16.83
CA LEU A 279 27.04 -9.78 -15.59
C LEU A 279 27.68 -10.80 -14.65
N SER A 280 28.69 -10.36 -13.90
CA SER A 280 29.22 -11.10 -12.77
C SER A 280 28.22 -11.12 -11.61
N ARG A 281 28.45 -12.03 -10.66
CA ARG A 281 27.67 -12.10 -9.42
C ARG A 281 27.72 -10.78 -8.65
N GLU A 282 28.90 -10.19 -8.54
CA GLU A 282 29.15 -8.95 -7.81
C GLU A 282 28.42 -7.78 -8.47
N GLU A 283 28.41 -7.70 -9.80
CA GLU A 283 27.68 -6.68 -10.55
C GLU A 283 26.17 -6.80 -10.35
N ILE A 284 25.63 -8.02 -10.31
CA ILE A 284 24.20 -8.24 -10.07
C ILE A 284 23.82 -7.77 -8.67
N ILE A 285 24.57 -8.17 -7.64
CA ILE A 285 24.33 -7.78 -6.24
C ILE A 285 24.39 -6.26 -6.10
N GLU A 286 25.46 -5.63 -6.61
CA GLU A 286 25.66 -4.18 -6.51
C GLU A 286 24.51 -3.42 -7.20
N ARG A 287 24.15 -3.79 -8.42
CA ARG A 287 23.11 -3.09 -9.20
C ARG A 287 21.69 -3.28 -8.68
N ILE A 288 21.43 -4.33 -7.88
CA ILE A 288 20.14 -4.56 -7.23
C ILE A 288 20.06 -3.81 -5.90
N THR A 289 21.09 -3.94 -5.05
CA THR A 289 21.06 -3.50 -3.65
C THR A 289 21.50 -2.04 -3.45
N THR A 290 22.30 -1.49 -4.36
CA THR A 290 22.82 -0.11 -4.23
C THR A 290 21.86 0.92 -4.87
N PRO A 291 21.52 2.01 -4.15
CA PRO A 291 20.77 3.13 -4.73
C PRO A 291 21.51 3.75 -5.93
N GLN A 292 20.77 4.24 -6.93
CA GLN A 292 21.37 4.78 -8.17
C GLN A 292 22.36 5.92 -7.91
N SER A 293 22.13 6.73 -6.87
CA SER A 293 23.01 7.84 -6.48
C SER A 293 24.35 7.40 -5.89
N LYS A 294 24.50 6.11 -5.55
CA LYS A 294 25.72 5.53 -4.98
C LYS A 294 26.42 4.58 -5.97
N LEU A 295 25.86 4.36 -7.15
CA LEU A 295 26.49 3.55 -8.19
C LEU A 295 27.58 4.35 -8.92
N PRO A 296 28.62 3.67 -9.44
CA PRO A 296 29.61 4.29 -10.30
C PRO A 296 28.99 4.98 -11.52
N GLU A 297 29.66 6.02 -12.02
CA GLU A 297 29.23 6.72 -13.24
C GLU A 297 29.14 5.73 -14.43
N GLY A 298 28.07 5.83 -15.21
CA GLY A 298 27.78 4.92 -16.33
C GLY A 298 27.13 3.59 -15.93
N VAL A 299 27.07 3.24 -14.63
CA VAL A 299 26.40 2.04 -14.14
C VAL A 299 24.95 2.35 -13.75
N THR A 300 24.01 1.63 -14.34
CA THR A 300 22.59 1.76 -14.04
C THR A 300 22.09 0.61 -13.19
N ARG A 301 21.13 0.88 -12.30
CA ARG A 301 20.46 -0.20 -11.56
C ARG A 301 19.81 -1.19 -12.52
N LEU A 302 19.75 -2.46 -12.10
CA LEU A 302 18.92 -3.45 -12.79
C LEU A 302 17.44 -3.09 -12.61
N PRO A 303 16.57 -3.35 -13.62
CA PRO A 303 15.15 -2.98 -13.61
C PRO A 303 14.31 -3.93 -12.73
N VAL A 304 14.79 -4.19 -11.52
CA VAL A 304 14.19 -5.08 -10.54
C VAL A 304 13.42 -4.25 -9.52
N ARG A 305 12.18 -4.66 -9.23
CA ARG A 305 11.31 -4.06 -8.21
C ARG A 305 10.80 -5.11 -7.26
N LYS A 306 10.89 -4.85 -5.96
CA LYS A 306 10.34 -5.70 -4.91
C LYS A 306 8.84 -5.48 -4.76
N MET A 307 8.07 -6.55 -4.73
CA MET A 307 6.63 -6.59 -4.48
C MET A 307 6.34 -7.49 -3.27
N LYS A 308 5.46 -7.05 -2.38
CA LYS A 308 4.92 -7.87 -1.28
C LYS A 308 3.57 -8.43 -1.69
N ILE A 309 3.45 -9.74 -1.89
CA ILE A 309 2.20 -10.35 -2.38
C ILE A 309 1.09 -10.37 -1.32
N ASN A 310 1.45 -10.26 -0.04
CA ASN A 310 0.51 -10.17 1.09
C ASN A 310 0.13 -8.72 1.47
N ALA A 311 0.56 -7.75 0.66
CA ALA A 311 0.19 -6.33 0.78
C ALA A 311 -0.84 -5.94 -0.30
N SER A 312 -1.70 -6.89 -0.69
CA SER A 312 -2.79 -6.74 -1.65
C SER A 312 -2.45 -5.94 -2.92
N PRO A 313 -1.32 -6.25 -3.62
CA PRO A 313 -0.93 -5.51 -4.82
C PRO A 313 -1.93 -5.75 -5.97
N PHE A 314 -2.15 -4.74 -6.81
CA PHE A 314 -2.97 -4.89 -8.01
C PHE A 314 -2.17 -5.63 -9.10
N VAL A 315 -2.41 -6.94 -9.26
CA VAL A 315 -1.68 -7.81 -10.20
C VAL A 315 -2.66 -8.59 -11.07
N CYS A 316 -2.63 -8.35 -12.38
CA CYS A 316 -3.51 -9.01 -13.34
C CYS A 316 -2.72 -9.85 -14.35
N GLY A 317 -2.97 -11.16 -14.39
CA GLY A 317 -2.36 -12.05 -15.40
C GLY A 317 -2.92 -11.89 -16.81
N ALA A 318 -4.05 -11.20 -16.97
CA ALA A 318 -4.65 -10.94 -18.28
C ALA A 318 -4.09 -9.65 -18.87
N LEU A 319 -3.04 -9.74 -19.70
CA LEU A 319 -2.40 -8.57 -20.32
C LEU A 319 -3.37 -7.67 -21.12
N GLY A 320 -4.46 -8.24 -21.64
CA GLY A 320 -5.51 -7.52 -22.35
C GLY A 320 -6.26 -6.48 -21.49
N VAL A 321 -6.12 -6.52 -20.16
CA VAL A 321 -6.67 -5.47 -19.28
C VAL A 321 -6.05 -4.11 -19.59
N LEU A 322 -4.80 -4.07 -20.07
CA LEU A 322 -4.15 -2.88 -20.58
C LEU A 322 -4.44 -2.75 -22.09
N SER A 323 -5.26 -1.78 -22.47
CA SER A 323 -5.62 -1.54 -23.87
C SER A 323 -4.41 -1.10 -24.72
N PRO A 324 -4.43 -1.28 -26.05
CA PRO A 324 -3.36 -0.80 -26.92
C PRO A 324 -3.06 0.70 -26.73
N ASP A 325 -4.09 1.55 -26.66
CA ASP A 325 -3.92 3.01 -26.53
C ASP A 325 -3.26 3.39 -25.20
N ARG A 326 -3.66 2.72 -24.11
CA ARG A 326 -3.06 2.96 -22.78
C ARG A 326 -1.64 2.39 -22.71
N ALA A 327 -1.40 1.24 -23.32
CA ALA A 327 -0.04 0.70 -23.45
C ALA A 327 0.88 1.68 -24.19
N ALA A 328 0.44 2.22 -25.33
CA ALA A 328 1.17 3.23 -26.08
C ALA A 328 1.41 4.50 -25.25
N ARG A 329 0.38 5.00 -24.56
CA ARG A 329 0.49 6.16 -23.65
C ARG A 329 1.56 5.97 -22.56
N TYR A 330 1.75 4.76 -22.07
CA TYR A 330 2.71 4.46 -20.99
C TYR A 330 4.06 3.89 -21.49
N GLY A 331 4.30 3.92 -22.81
CA GLY A 331 5.51 3.38 -23.42
C GLY A 331 5.68 1.88 -23.15
N ILE A 332 4.59 1.11 -23.26
CA ILE A 332 4.57 -0.33 -23.05
C ILE A 332 4.33 -1.01 -24.40
N ASP A 333 5.31 -1.81 -24.83
CA ASP A 333 5.14 -2.75 -25.92
C ASP A 333 4.79 -4.14 -25.36
N ARG A 334 3.53 -4.56 -25.57
CA ARG A 334 3.03 -5.85 -25.09
C ARG A 334 3.66 -7.04 -25.80
N ALA A 335 3.95 -6.91 -27.10
CA ALA A 335 4.54 -8.02 -27.86
C ALA A 335 5.99 -8.24 -27.42
N ALA A 336 6.78 -7.16 -27.33
CA ALA A 336 8.15 -7.22 -26.83
C ALA A 336 8.21 -7.73 -25.38
N ALA A 337 7.25 -7.36 -24.53
CA ALA A 337 7.20 -7.88 -23.16
C ALA A 337 6.97 -9.40 -23.10
N VAL A 338 6.13 -9.95 -23.98
CA VAL A 338 5.90 -11.41 -24.07
C VAL A 338 7.16 -12.14 -24.56
N GLU A 339 7.87 -11.59 -25.54
CA GLU A 339 9.15 -12.13 -26.02
C GLU A 339 10.21 -12.11 -24.91
N ARG A 340 10.39 -10.96 -24.25
CA ARG A 340 11.33 -10.80 -23.12
C ARG A 340 10.98 -11.67 -21.93
N TYR A 341 9.71 -12.00 -21.73
CA TYR A 341 9.32 -12.96 -20.71
C TYR A 341 9.87 -14.37 -21.01
N GLN A 342 9.94 -14.79 -22.28
CA GLN A 342 10.58 -16.06 -22.63
C GLN A 342 12.08 -16.02 -22.29
N ALA A 343 12.78 -14.93 -22.64
CA ALA A 343 14.17 -14.74 -22.25
C ALA A 343 14.36 -14.73 -20.71
N LEU A 344 13.40 -14.15 -19.97
CA LEU A 344 13.41 -14.14 -18.50
C LEU A 344 13.39 -15.55 -17.92
N LEU A 345 12.56 -16.44 -18.47
CA LEU A 345 12.45 -17.83 -18.03
C LEU A 345 13.78 -18.58 -18.19
N GLU A 346 14.55 -18.28 -19.23
CA GLU A 346 15.85 -18.91 -19.47
C GLU A 346 16.96 -18.39 -18.54
N VAL A 347 16.91 -17.11 -18.14
CA VAL A 347 17.94 -16.52 -17.27
C VAL A 347 17.67 -16.68 -15.79
N ARG A 348 16.40 -16.82 -15.38
CA ARG A 348 16.01 -16.91 -13.97
C ARG A 348 16.79 -18.00 -13.20
N PRO A 349 16.94 -19.24 -13.70
CA PRO A 349 17.72 -20.27 -13.01
C PRO A 349 19.21 -19.91 -12.83
N LEU A 350 19.76 -19.05 -13.68
CA LEU A 350 21.18 -18.65 -13.63
C LEU A 350 21.48 -17.70 -12.47
N VAL A 351 20.48 -16.93 -12.02
CA VAL A 351 20.65 -15.87 -11.01
C VAL A 351 19.94 -16.16 -9.70
N GLU A 352 19.18 -17.25 -9.60
CA GLU A 352 18.37 -17.59 -8.42
C GLU A 352 19.17 -17.60 -7.11
N GLY A 353 20.35 -18.23 -7.10
CA GLY A 353 21.21 -18.26 -5.91
C GLY A 353 21.75 -16.88 -5.51
N ILE A 354 22.04 -16.02 -6.49
CA ILE A 354 22.51 -14.65 -6.25
C ILE A 354 21.39 -13.79 -5.65
N LEU A 355 20.16 -13.99 -6.13
CA LEU A 355 18.99 -13.26 -5.66
C LEU A 355 18.54 -13.71 -4.26
N ALA A 356 18.71 -14.99 -3.93
CA ALA A 356 18.50 -15.48 -2.57
C ALA A 356 19.40 -14.75 -1.56
N GLU A 357 20.70 -14.66 -1.87
CA GLU A 357 21.68 -13.93 -1.04
C GLU A 357 21.31 -12.45 -0.88
N CYS A 358 20.93 -11.78 -1.97
CA CYS A 358 20.48 -10.38 -1.94
C CYS A 358 19.30 -10.16 -0.98
N MET A 359 18.43 -11.16 -0.83
CA MET A 359 17.23 -11.08 -0.01
C MET A 359 17.49 -11.44 1.46
N GLU A 360 18.53 -12.22 1.75
CA GLU A 360 18.93 -12.61 3.11
C GLU A 360 19.71 -11.50 3.85
N HIS A 361 20.53 -10.72 3.13
CA HIS A 361 21.44 -9.71 3.73
C HIS A 361 20.76 -8.38 4.13
N GLY A 362 19.44 -8.38 4.33
CA GLY A 362 18.64 -7.19 4.62
C GLY A 362 18.44 -6.85 6.11
N GLY A 363 18.92 -7.69 7.04
CA GLY A 363 18.80 -7.47 8.48
C GLY A 363 20.10 -6.91 9.06
N GLY A 364 20.04 -5.72 9.66
CA GLY A 364 21.13 -5.24 10.51
C GLY A 364 21.32 -6.20 11.69
N LEU A 365 22.57 -6.51 12.02
CA LEU A 365 22.95 -7.34 13.18
C LEU A 365 22.92 -6.55 14.50
N GLU A 366 22.52 -5.28 14.46
CA GLU A 366 22.49 -4.40 15.62
C GLU A 366 21.19 -4.63 16.41
N PRO A 367 21.26 -4.77 17.74
CA PRO A 367 20.07 -4.87 18.59
C PRO A 367 19.15 -3.68 18.34
N VAL A 368 17.90 -3.97 17.96
CA VAL A 368 16.86 -2.95 17.80
C VAL A 368 16.16 -2.76 19.16
N ASP A 369 15.73 -1.53 19.44
CA ASP A 369 14.85 -1.23 20.57
C ASP A 369 13.63 -2.17 20.59
N VAL A 370 13.20 -2.61 21.77
CA VAL A 370 12.10 -3.57 21.94
C VAL A 370 10.80 -3.10 21.27
N ASP A 371 10.56 -1.79 21.23
CA ASP A 371 9.40 -1.21 20.55
C ASP A 371 9.41 -1.45 19.04
N ALA A 372 10.60 -1.62 18.45
CA ALA A 372 10.80 -1.83 17.01
C ALA A 372 11.23 -3.27 16.64
N ALA A 373 11.31 -4.18 17.62
CA ALA A 373 11.84 -5.54 17.48
C ALA A 373 10.82 -6.59 16.96
N LEU A 374 9.59 -6.19 16.58
CA LEU A 374 8.54 -7.12 16.09
C LEU A 374 9.03 -8.08 14.98
N TYR A 375 9.98 -7.65 14.15
CA TYR A 375 10.47 -8.43 13.02
C TYR A 375 11.80 -9.19 13.30
N ASP A 376 12.37 -9.06 14.50
CA ASP A 376 13.66 -9.67 14.86
C ASP A 376 13.57 -11.15 15.30
N GLY A 377 12.35 -11.68 15.38
CA GLY A 377 12.07 -13.06 15.75
C GLY A 377 10.69 -13.14 16.40
N GLY A 378 9.77 -13.90 15.79
CA GLY A 378 8.40 -14.00 16.30
C GLY A 378 8.31 -14.67 17.68
N PHE A 379 7.16 -14.53 18.33
CA PHE A 379 6.82 -15.33 19.50
C PHE A 379 6.64 -16.80 19.10
N THR A 380 7.22 -17.73 19.87
CA THR A 380 7.09 -19.19 19.69
C THR A 380 5.80 -19.74 20.24
#